data_AF-A0A944C0H2-F1
#
_entry.id   AF-A0A944C0H2-F1
#
_cell.length_a   1.000
_cell.length_b   1.000
_cell.length_c   1.000
_cell.angle_alpha   90.00
_cell.angle_beta   90.00
_cell.angle_gamma   90.00
#
_symmetry.space_group_name_H-M   'P 1'
#
loop_
_entity.id
_entity.type
_entity.pdbx_description
1 polymer ?
#
loop_
_entity_poly.entity_id
_entity_poly.type
_entity_poly.pdbx_seq_one_letter_code
_entity_poly.pdbx_strand_id
1 'polypeptide(L)'
;MTGLLFASFFLYNEIFVISVIITLAVGCAVSVLFIKRYDFAAVLIFAALGITLFTTVSARLDNAADSLCKEKSVITAIITDKRTLGGDTASFTLSADVGGTNVGMLFYSSDISAEKGDTLCFEGSAQRLYNTAYFSTADIYRSKRIVLSVTADSEITVKKGGFDILSPLYKLRERVAAKTDIYYADDGGALM
;
A
#
# COMPACT_ATOMS: atom_id res chain seq x y z
N MET A 1 -6.66 -13.25 -18.25
CA MET A 1 -6.98 -12.20 -17.26
C MET A 1 -7.93 -12.66 -16.15
N THR A 2 -8.86 -13.57 -16.43
CA THR A 2 -9.77 -14.16 -15.42
C THR A 2 -9.04 -14.88 -14.27
N GLY A 3 -7.94 -15.60 -14.52
CA GLY A 3 -7.18 -16.27 -13.46
C GLY A 3 -6.56 -15.36 -12.39
N LEU A 4 -6.16 -14.13 -12.76
CA LEU A 4 -5.64 -13.15 -11.80
C LEU A 4 -6.76 -12.52 -10.95
N LEU A 5 -7.95 -12.34 -11.54
CA LEU A 5 -9.14 -11.91 -10.81
C LEU A 5 -9.58 -12.95 -9.79
N PHE A 6 -9.54 -14.24 -10.14
CA PHE A 6 -9.81 -15.33 -9.20
C PHE A 6 -8.76 -15.42 -8.08
N ALA A 7 -7.48 -15.18 -8.36
CA ALA A 7 -6.47 -15.11 -7.29
C ALA A 7 -6.76 -13.98 -6.28
N SER A 8 -7.24 -12.82 -6.75
CA SER A 8 -7.48 -11.65 -5.89
C SER A 8 -8.60 -11.84 -4.87
N PHE A 9 -9.62 -12.65 -5.14
CA PHE A 9 -10.76 -12.83 -4.23
C PHE A 9 -10.57 -13.94 -3.19
N PHE A 10 -9.70 -14.92 -3.46
CA PHE A 10 -9.62 -16.14 -2.65
C PHE A 10 -8.35 -16.29 -1.78
N LEU A 11 -7.42 -15.33 -1.84
CA LEU A 11 -6.18 -15.32 -1.05
C LEU A 11 -6.37 -14.99 0.44
N TYR A 12 -7.60 -14.80 0.92
CA TYR A 12 -7.87 -14.38 2.30
C TYR A 12 -7.72 -15.51 3.33
N ASN A 13 -7.64 -16.77 2.89
CA ASN A 13 -7.59 -17.93 3.78
C ASN A 13 -6.34 -18.76 3.51
N GLU A 14 -5.42 -18.87 4.48
CA GLU A 14 -4.13 -19.56 4.34
C GLU A 14 -4.30 -21.01 3.84
N ILE A 15 -5.34 -21.70 4.32
CA ILE A 15 -5.71 -23.06 3.92
C ILE A 15 -6.06 -23.13 2.42
N PHE A 16 -6.75 -22.10 1.92
CA PHE A 16 -7.16 -22.05 0.52
C PHE A 16 -5.95 -21.83 -0.40
N VAL A 17 -5.01 -20.97 0.00
CA VAL A 17 -3.76 -20.74 -0.75
C VAL A 17 -2.95 -22.03 -0.90
N ILE A 18 -2.79 -22.78 0.19
CA ILE A 18 -2.09 -24.07 0.17
C ILE A 18 -2.80 -25.05 -0.77
N SER A 19 -4.14 -25.10 -0.74
CA SER A 19 -4.92 -25.97 -1.62
C SER A 19 -4.73 -25.64 -3.11
N VAL A 20 -4.64 -24.36 -3.46
CA VAL A 20 -4.40 -23.92 -4.85
C VAL A 20 -3.00 -24.31 -5.32
N ILE A 21 -1.98 -24.15 -4.47
CA ILE A 21 -0.60 -24.55 -4.79
C ILE A 21 -0.51 -26.06 -5.02
N ILE A 22 -1.15 -26.87 -4.16
CA ILE A 22 -1.19 -28.33 -4.31
C ILE A 22 -1.91 -28.71 -5.62
N THR A 23 -3.03 -28.07 -5.92
CA THR A 23 -3.79 -28.35 -7.14
C THR A 23 -3.00 -28.01 -8.40
N LEU A 24 -2.26 -26.89 -8.40
CA LEU A 24 -1.35 -26.49 -9.47
C LEU A 24 -0.21 -27.50 -9.66
N ALA A 25 0.40 -27.97 -8.56
CA ALA A 25 1.47 -28.96 -8.59
C ALA A 25 1.00 -30.31 -9.16
N VAL A 26 -0.18 -30.77 -8.75
CA VAL A 26 -0.80 -32.00 -9.28
C VAL A 26 -1.15 -31.83 -10.76
N GLY A 27 -1.75 -30.71 -11.14
CA GLY A 27 -2.04 -30.39 -12.55
C GLY A 27 -0.78 -30.38 -13.42
N CYS A 28 0.33 -29.85 -12.89
CA CYS A 28 1.62 -29.86 -13.55
C CYS A 28 2.12 -31.30 -13.77
N ALA A 29 2.12 -32.13 -12.72
CA ALA A 29 2.53 -33.53 -12.80
C ALA A 29 1.69 -34.32 -13.83
N VAL A 30 0.37 -34.14 -13.83
CA VAL A 30 -0.54 -34.79 -14.79
C VAL A 30 -0.25 -34.34 -16.22
N SER A 31 -0.05 -33.03 -16.45
CA SER A 31 0.19 -32.48 -17.79
C SER A 31 1.51 -32.95 -18.41
N VAL A 32 2.56 -33.13 -17.60
CA VAL A 32 3.88 -33.62 -18.04
C VAL A 32 3.87 -35.14 -18.22
N LEU A 33 3.33 -35.89 -17.26
CA LEU A 33 3.40 -37.35 -17.26
C LEU A 33 2.40 -38.00 -18.22
N PHE A 34 1.17 -37.48 -18.32
CA PHE A 34 0.11 -38.11 -19.09
C PHE A 34 -0.16 -37.44 -20.44
N ILE A 35 -0.02 -36.11 -20.52
CA ILE A 35 -0.43 -35.33 -21.71
C ILE A 35 0.79 -34.93 -22.56
N LYS A 36 2.02 -35.00 -22.00
CA LYS A 36 3.28 -34.53 -22.63
C LYS A 36 3.18 -33.11 -23.21
N ARG A 37 2.34 -32.26 -22.62
CA ARG A 37 2.19 -30.85 -23.03
C ARG A 37 2.95 -29.94 -22.09
N TYR A 38 4.24 -29.80 -22.41
CA TYR A 38 5.19 -29.00 -21.64
C TYR A 38 4.83 -27.51 -21.58
N ASP A 39 4.16 -26.97 -22.60
CA ASP A 39 3.69 -25.57 -22.59
C ASP A 39 2.69 -25.29 -21.47
N PHE A 40 1.79 -26.24 -21.19
CA PHE A 40 0.80 -26.10 -20.13
C PHE A 40 1.44 -26.26 -18.74
N ALA A 41 2.41 -27.16 -18.62
CA ALA A 41 3.20 -27.33 -17.40
C ALA A 41 3.98 -26.06 -17.04
N ALA A 42 4.60 -25.41 -18.04
CA ALA A 42 5.32 -24.15 -17.83
C ALA A 42 4.40 -23.06 -17.26
N VAL A 43 3.21 -22.89 -17.82
CA VAL A 43 2.22 -21.92 -17.32
C VAL A 43 1.83 -22.20 -15.86
N LEU A 44 1.64 -23.48 -15.49
CA LEU A 44 1.31 -23.86 -14.11
C LEU A 44 2.45 -23.58 -13.13
N ILE A 45 3.71 -23.81 -13.54
CA ILE A 45 4.90 -23.50 -12.73
C ILE A 45 5.02 -21.99 -12.51
N PHE A 46 4.88 -21.19 -13.56
CA PHE A 46 4.91 -19.72 -13.43
C PHE A 46 3.77 -19.19 -12.56
N ALA A 47 2.58 -19.78 -12.65
CA ALA A 47 1.46 -19.43 -11.77
C ALA A 47 1.77 -19.78 -10.30
N ALA A 48 2.30 -20.97 -10.03
CA ALA A 48 2.67 -21.40 -8.68
C ALA A 48 3.79 -20.53 -8.09
N LEU A 49 4.81 -20.18 -8.88
CA LEU A 49 5.88 -19.26 -8.46
C LEU A 49 5.31 -17.87 -8.14
N GLY A 50 4.43 -17.34 -8.99
CA GLY A 50 3.78 -16.05 -8.76
C GLY A 50 2.99 -16.01 -7.46
N ILE A 51 2.19 -17.04 -7.18
CA ILE A 51 1.42 -17.16 -5.93
C ILE A 51 2.37 -17.26 -4.73
N THR A 52 3.43 -18.06 -4.82
CA THR A 52 4.39 -18.25 -3.71
C THR A 52 5.16 -16.96 -3.40
N LEU A 53 5.57 -16.22 -4.43
CA LEU A 53 6.21 -14.91 -4.25
C LEU A 53 5.23 -13.91 -3.63
N PHE A 54 3.98 -13.88 -4.09
CA PHE A 54 2.97 -13.00 -3.53
C PHE A 54 2.70 -13.29 -2.04
N THR A 55 2.57 -14.56 -1.67
CA THR A 55 2.26 -14.96 -0.29
C THR A 55 3.43 -14.70 0.65
N THR A 56 4.67 -14.95 0.21
CA THR A 56 5.87 -14.67 1.01
C THR A 56 6.07 -13.16 1.24
N VAL A 57 5.86 -12.32 0.22
CA VAL A 57 5.92 -10.86 0.38
C VAL A 57 4.80 -10.37 1.30
N SER A 58 3.59 -10.91 1.15
CA SER A 58 2.45 -10.56 2.01
C SER A 58 2.70 -10.94 3.46
N ALA A 59 3.21 -12.16 3.72
CA ALA A 59 3.54 -12.62 5.06
C ALA A 59 4.65 -11.78 5.72
N ARG A 60 5.65 -11.33 4.95
CA ARG A 60 6.68 -10.42 5.47
C ARG A 60 6.10 -9.07 5.87
N LEU A 61 5.23 -8.50 5.04
CA LEU A 61 4.54 -7.25 5.34
C LEU A 61 3.67 -7.39 6.59
N ASP A 62 2.94 -8.50 6.70
CA ASP A 62 2.08 -8.80 7.85
C ASP A 62 2.88 -8.99 9.14
N ASN A 63 3.99 -9.73 9.11
CA ASN A 63 4.88 -9.90 10.27
C ASN A 63 5.52 -8.57 10.71
N ALA A 64 5.95 -7.74 9.75
CA ALA A 64 6.49 -6.42 10.03
C ALA A 64 5.41 -5.51 10.66
N ALA A 65 4.19 -5.54 10.13
CA ALA A 65 3.06 -4.80 10.67
C ALA A 65 2.69 -5.28 12.09
N ASP A 66 2.70 -6.59 12.34
CA ASP A 66 2.39 -7.17 13.64
C ASP A 66 3.46 -6.83 14.69
N SER A 67 4.72 -6.64 14.29
CA SER A 67 5.76 -6.19 15.21
C SER A 67 5.51 -4.77 15.73
N LEU A 68 4.91 -3.89 14.91
CA LEU A 68 4.55 -2.52 15.30
C LEU A 68 3.26 -2.46 16.15
N CYS A 69 2.39 -3.47 16.07
CA CYS A 69 1.10 -3.49 16.77
C CYS A 69 1.19 -3.99 18.22
N LYS A 70 2.26 -4.74 18.59
CA LYS A 70 2.32 -5.47 19.87
C LYS A 70 2.57 -4.59 21.09
N GLU A 71 3.28 -3.47 20.94
CA GLU A 71 3.64 -2.57 22.04
C GLU A 71 3.64 -1.11 21.60
N LYS A 72 3.52 -0.20 22.57
CA LYS A 72 3.83 1.22 22.34
C LYS A 72 5.29 1.30 21.91
N SER A 73 5.51 1.83 20.72
CA SER A 73 6.84 1.88 20.14
C SER A 73 7.13 3.28 19.61
N VAL A 74 8.41 3.61 19.58
CA VAL A 74 8.89 4.82 18.91
C VAL A 74 8.82 4.57 17.41
N ILE A 75 7.87 5.23 16.76
CA ILE A 75 7.64 5.12 15.33
C ILE A 75 8.43 6.22 14.63
N THR A 76 9.40 5.81 13.81
CA THR A 76 10.12 6.71 12.90
C THR A 76 9.70 6.39 11.47
N ALA A 77 9.05 7.33 10.79
CA ALA A 77 8.47 7.09 9.48
C ALA A 77 8.54 8.32 8.56
N ILE A 78 8.66 8.09 7.26
CA ILE A 78 8.72 9.15 6.23
C ILE A 78 7.32 9.44 5.71
N ILE A 79 6.96 10.70 5.55
CA ILE A 79 5.70 11.12 4.93
C ILE A 79 5.77 10.89 3.42
N THR A 80 4.89 10.04 2.90
CA THR A 80 4.79 9.70 1.48
C THR A 80 3.65 10.41 0.78
N ASP A 81 2.60 10.77 1.51
CA ASP A 81 1.46 11.56 1.02
C ASP A 81 0.85 12.36 2.18
N LYS A 82 0.26 13.52 1.87
CA LYS A 82 -0.47 14.39 2.81
C LYS A 82 -1.78 14.81 2.16
N ARG A 83 -2.88 14.72 2.90
CA ARG A 83 -4.17 15.28 2.48
C ARG A 83 -4.75 16.13 3.60
N THR A 84 -5.11 17.36 3.27
CA THR A 84 -5.79 18.26 4.20
C THR A 84 -7.28 17.98 4.16
N LEU A 85 -7.89 17.70 5.32
CA LEU A 85 -9.29 17.30 5.43
C LEU A 85 -10.22 18.47 5.80
N GLY A 86 -9.65 19.67 6.02
CA GLY A 86 -10.36 20.87 6.47
C GLY A 86 -10.31 21.04 7.99
N GLY A 87 -10.58 22.26 8.48
CA GLY A 87 -10.63 22.56 9.93
C GLY A 87 -9.34 22.21 10.69
N ASP A 88 -8.19 22.56 10.12
CA ASP A 88 -6.84 22.30 10.67
C ASP A 88 -6.50 20.82 10.87
N THR A 89 -7.23 19.90 10.24
CA THR A 89 -6.91 18.46 10.26
C THR A 89 -6.28 17.98 8.97
N ALA A 90 -5.35 17.04 9.08
CA ALA A 90 -4.66 16.42 7.97
C ALA A 90 -4.51 14.91 8.18
N SER A 91 -4.63 14.15 7.10
CA SER A 91 -4.23 12.75 7.04
C SER A 91 -2.87 12.62 6.37
N PHE A 92 -1.95 11.93 7.02
CA PHE A 92 -0.63 11.63 6.52
C PHE A 92 -0.52 10.15 6.20
N THR A 93 0.05 9.84 5.04
CA THR A 93 0.48 8.48 4.72
C THR A 93 1.95 8.35 5.04
N LEU A 94 2.29 7.50 6.00
CA LEU A 94 3.64 7.28 6.49
C LEU A 94 4.19 5.97 5.93
N SER A 95 5.51 5.90 5.75
CA SER A 95 6.24 4.67 5.43
C SER A 95 7.37 4.49 6.44
N ALA A 96 7.33 3.40 7.19
CA ALA A 96 8.42 2.98 8.08
C ALA A 96 9.12 1.76 7.51
N ASP A 97 10.45 1.72 7.63
CA ASP A 97 11.22 0.52 7.33
C ASP A 97 11.35 -0.33 8.60
N VAL A 98 10.78 -1.53 8.57
CA VAL A 98 10.86 -2.50 9.66
C VAL A 98 11.58 -3.73 9.14
N GLY A 99 12.86 -3.87 9.53
CA GLY A 99 13.68 -5.02 9.14
C GLY A 99 13.87 -5.17 7.62
N GLY A 100 13.97 -4.07 6.87
CA GLY A 100 14.10 -4.06 5.42
C GLY A 100 12.78 -4.18 4.66
N THR A 101 11.64 -4.07 5.36
CA THR A 101 10.30 -4.08 4.78
C THR A 101 9.62 -2.75 5.02
N ASN A 102 9.26 -2.05 3.94
CA ASN A 102 8.49 -0.82 4.01
C ASN A 102 7.03 -1.11 4.35
N VAL A 103 6.61 -0.67 5.54
CA VAL A 103 5.24 -0.74 6.06
C VAL A 103 4.59 0.63 5.93
N GLY A 104 3.50 0.71 5.17
CA GLY A 104 2.69 1.91 5.03
C GLY A 104 1.67 2.05 6.16
N MET A 105 1.46 3.27 6.64
CA MET A 105 0.62 3.58 7.78
C MET A 105 -0.19 4.84 7.53
N LEU A 106 -1.41 4.91 8.08
CA LEU A 106 -2.24 6.11 8.10
C LEU A 106 -2.11 6.80 9.45
N PHE A 107 -1.92 8.11 9.42
CA PHE A 107 -1.83 8.93 10.61
C PHE A 107 -2.75 10.14 10.47
N TYR A 108 -3.66 10.32 11.42
CA TYR A 108 -4.59 11.44 11.46
C TYR A 108 -4.19 12.37 12.59
N SER A 109 -3.94 13.62 12.28
CA SER A 109 -3.55 14.64 13.26
C SER A 109 -4.02 16.02 12.82
N SER A 110 -3.85 17.01 13.69
CA SER A 110 -3.85 18.40 13.26
C SER A 110 -2.73 18.65 12.23
N ASP A 111 -2.86 19.71 11.44
CA ASP A 111 -1.84 20.05 10.45
C ASP A 111 -0.55 20.53 11.14
N ILE A 112 0.36 19.58 11.36
CA ILE A 112 1.68 19.80 11.97
C ILE A 112 2.70 20.45 11.01
N SER A 113 2.25 21.06 9.90
CA SER A 113 3.10 21.73 8.89
C SER A 113 4.24 20.83 8.35
N ALA A 114 4.03 19.52 8.36
CA ALA A 114 4.92 18.54 7.77
C ALA A 114 4.54 18.31 6.30
N GLU A 115 5.54 18.13 5.44
CA GLU A 115 5.36 17.89 4.01
C GLU A 115 5.85 16.49 3.62
N LYS A 116 5.46 16.06 2.42
CA LYS A 116 5.97 14.83 1.83
C LYS A 116 7.51 14.87 1.77
N GLY A 117 8.15 13.80 2.24
CA GLY A 117 9.60 13.69 2.37
C GLY A 117 10.11 14.01 3.78
N ASP A 118 9.31 14.64 4.64
CA ASP A 118 9.67 14.84 6.04
C ASP A 118 9.62 13.51 6.81
N THR A 119 10.44 13.39 7.85
CA THR A 119 10.46 12.24 8.76
C THR A 119 9.76 12.62 10.06
N LEU A 120 8.76 11.83 10.44
CA LEU A 120 8.10 11.92 11.74
C LEU A 120 8.72 10.94 12.72
N CYS A 121 8.92 11.39 13.96
CA CYS A 121 9.33 10.56 15.09
C CYS A 121 8.39 10.84 16.27
N PHE A 122 7.67 9.83 16.72
CA PHE A 122 6.76 9.93 17.86
C PHE A 122 6.57 8.56 18.52
N GLU A 123 6.21 8.54 19.80
CA GLU A 123 5.78 7.33 20.48
C GLU A 123 4.26 7.18 20.30
N GLY A 124 3.82 5.98 19.95
CA GLY A 124 2.42 5.74 19.66
C GLY A 124 2.06 4.27 19.60
N SER A 125 0.79 4.03 19.31
CA SER A 125 0.26 2.69 19.06
C SER A 125 -0.17 2.56 17.61
N ALA A 126 0.16 1.40 17.02
CA ALA A 126 -0.29 1.02 15.70
C ALA A 126 -1.41 -0.02 15.80
N GLN A 127 -2.42 0.12 14.97
CA GLN A 127 -3.52 -0.81 14.82
C GLN A 127 -3.65 -1.23 13.37
N ARG A 128 -4.02 -2.49 13.13
CA ARG A 128 -4.24 -2.97 11.77
C ARG A 128 -5.46 -2.30 11.15
N LEU A 129 -5.39 -2.01 9.86
CA LEU A 129 -6.57 -1.61 9.12
C LEU A 129 -7.47 -2.83 8.92
N TYR A 130 -8.75 -2.68 9.23
CA TYR A 130 -9.76 -3.71 9.04
C TYR A 130 -10.79 -3.27 8.01
N ASN A 131 -11.30 -4.24 7.25
CA ASN A 131 -12.46 -4.03 6.42
C ASN A 131 -13.70 -3.89 7.30
N THR A 132 -14.52 -2.90 6.98
CA THR A 132 -15.85 -2.75 7.59
C THR A 132 -16.90 -3.32 6.63
N ALA A 133 -18.09 -3.63 7.14
CA ALA A 133 -19.19 -4.14 6.31
C ALA A 133 -19.59 -3.19 5.15
N TYR A 134 -19.29 -1.90 5.29
CA TYR A 134 -19.61 -0.86 4.30
C TYR A 134 -18.43 -0.47 3.42
N PHE A 135 -17.20 -0.76 3.84
CA PHE A 135 -16.01 -0.29 3.14
C PHE A 135 -14.79 -1.20 3.37
N SER A 136 -14.24 -1.70 2.27
CA SER A 136 -13.05 -2.57 2.23
C SER A 136 -11.75 -1.77 2.34
N THR A 137 -11.59 -1.03 3.44
CA THR A 137 -10.43 -0.17 3.70
C THR A 137 -9.12 -0.96 3.58
N ALA A 138 -9.01 -2.10 4.26
CA ALA A 138 -7.77 -2.86 4.31
C ALA A 138 -7.34 -3.32 2.91
N ASP A 139 -8.27 -3.80 2.08
CA ASP A 139 -7.93 -4.33 0.75
C ASP A 139 -7.46 -3.22 -0.21
N ILE A 140 -8.15 -2.07 -0.19
CA ILE A 140 -7.79 -0.93 -1.03
C ILE A 140 -6.39 -0.41 -0.67
N TYR A 141 -6.13 -0.23 0.62
CA TYR A 141 -4.86 0.33 1.10
C TYR A 141 -3.70 -0.67 1.04
N ARG A 142 -3.94 -1.98 1.11
CA ARG A 142 -2.90 -3.03 1.01
C ARG A 142 -2.16 -3.00 -0.33
N SER A 143 -2.82 -2.63 -1.42
CA SER A 143 -2.19 -2.43 -2.74
C SER A 143 -1.11 -1.33 -2.73
N LYS A 144 -1.27 -0.32 -1.86
CA LYS A 144 -0.31 0.76 -1.62
C LYS A 144 0.66 0.44 -0.47
N ARG A 145 0.66 -0.81 0.01
CA ARG A 145 1.38 -1.30 1.20
C ARG A 145 0.98 -0.60 2.50
N ILE A 146 -0.18 0.05 2.53
CA ILE A 146 -0.70 0.72 3.72
C ILE A 146 -1.56 -0.29 4.47
N VAL A 147 -1.11 -0.67 5.66
CA VAL A 147 -1.73 -1.78 6.43
C VAL A 147 -2.02 -1.42 7.88
N LEU A 148 -1.50 -0.30 8.37
CA LEU A 148 -1.70 0.18 9.74
C LEU A 148 -2.37 1.55 9.78
N SER A 149 -3.09 1.80 10.87
CA SER A 149 -3.47 3.11 11.37
C SER A 149 -2.70 3.37 12.65
N VAL A 150 -2.19 4.58 12.83
CA VAL A 150 -1.32 4.93 13.95
C VAL A 150 -1.88 6.13 14.71
N THR A 151 -1.75 6.10 16.02
CA THR A 151 -2.08 7.22 16.92
C THR A 151 -0.86 7.59 17.75
N ALA A 152 -0.59 8.89 17.87
CA ALA A 152 0.52 9.40 18.67
C ALA A 152 0.06 9.58 20.12
N ASP A 153 0.85 9.06 21.06
CA ASP A 153 0.66 9.25 22.51
C ASP A 153 1.61 10.33 23.07
N SER A 154 2.68 10.65 22.34
CA SER A 154 3.67 11.67 22.69
C SER A 154 3.63 12.87 21.74
N GLU A 155 4.42 13.90 22.07
CA GLU A 155 4.72 15.00 21.17
C GLU A 155 5.41 14.49 19.88
N ILE A 156 5.06 15.11 18.75
CA ILE A 156 5.51 14.68 17.43
C ILE A 156 6.73 15.49 17.03
N THR A 157 7.87 14.83 16.82
CA THR A 157 9.08 15.47 16.31
C THR A 157 9.11 15.36 14.78
N VAL A 158 9.16 16.51 14.09
CA VAL A 158 9.29 16.57 12.63
C VAL A 158 10.74 16.88 12.26
N LYS A 159 11.41 15.92 11.61
CA LYS A 159 12.71 16.17 10.96
C LYS A 159 12.44 16.49 9.50
N LYS A 160 12.73 17.73 9.11
CA LYS A 160 12.58 18.15 7.71
C LYS A 160 13.47 17.29 6.82
N GLY A 161 12.86 16.70 5.79
CA GLY A 161 13.61 15.96 4.78
C GLY A 161 14.65 16.87 4.15
N GLY A 162 15.84 16.34 3.87
CA GLY A 162 16.86 17.11 3.14
C GLY A 162 16.23 17.67 1.87
N PHE A 163 16.47 18.95 1.59
CA PHE A 163 15.92 19.71 0.46
C PHE A 163 15.96 18.89 -0.84
N ASP A 164 14.83 18.27 -1.18
CA ASP A 164 14.68 17.56 -2.44
C ASP A 164 14.27 18.60 -3.48
N ILE A 165 15.17 18.91 -4.41
CA ILE A 165 15.01 19.92 -5.49
C ILE A 165 13.77 19.60 -6.37
N LEU A 166 13.21 18.40 -6.22
CA LEU A 166 12.00 17.93 -6.87
C LEU A 166 10.71 18.44 -6.23
N SER A 167 10.68 18.78 -4.94
CA SER A 167 9.46 19.26 -4.27
C SER A 167 8.96 20.62 -4.79
N PRO A 168 9.83 21.62 -5.10
CA PRO A 168 9.42 22.85 -5.77
C PRO A 168 8.93 22.58 -7.19
N LEU A 169 9.54 21.63 -7.91
CA LEU A 169 9.15 21.27 -9.27
C LEU A 169 7.79 20.56 -9.31
N TYR A 170 7.49 19.73 -8.31
CA TYR A 170 6.17 19.10 -8.18
C TYR A 170 5.09 20.15 -7.90
N LYS A 171 5.34 21.08 -6.96
CA LYS A 171 4.43 22.20 -6.68
C LYS A 171 4.26 23.11 -7.92
N LEU A 172 5.30 23.30 -8.72
CA LEU A 172 5.22 24.06 -9.96
C LEU A 172 4.40 23.33 -11.02
N ARG A 173 4.59 22.02 -11.20
CA ARG A 173 3.77 21.19 -12.10
C ARG A 173 2.30 21.23 -11.71
N GLU A 174 2.00 21.07 -10.42
CA GLU A 174 0.63 21.07 -9.91
C GLU A 174 -0.04 22.44 -10.07
N ARG A 175 0.72 23.52 -9.83
CA ARG A 175 0.26 24.89 -10.09
C ARG A 175 0.04 25.16 -11.58
N VAL A 176 0.88 24.63 -12.46
CA VAL A 176 0.70 24.72 -13.91
C VAL A 176 -0.52 23.93 -14.36
N ALA A 177 -0.71 22.71 -13.86
CA ALA A 177 -1.86 21.86 -14.17
C ALA A 177 -3.20 22.51 -13.74
N ALA A 178 -3.26 23.05 -12.52
CA ALA A 178 -4.43 23.77 -12.03
C ALA A 178 -4.72 25.03 -12.86
N LYS A 179 -3.68 25.72 -13.34
CA LYS A 179 -3.85 26.88 -14.22
C LYS A 179 -4.31 26.49 -15.62
N THR A 180 -3.84 25.37 -16.17
CA THR A 180 -4.30 24.87 -17.47
C THR A 180 -5.76 24.41 -17.43
N ASP A 181 -6.23 23.79 -16.35
CA ASP A 181 -7.65 23.41 -16.22
C ASP A 181 -8.58 24.63 -16.22
N ILE A 182 -8.15 25.76 -15.64
CA ILE A 182 -8.93 27.01 -15.67
C ILE A 182 -8.98 27.61 -17.09
N TYR A 183 -7.88 27.54 -17.85
CA TYR A 183 -7.85 28.06 -19.22
C TYR A 183 -8.63 27.18 -20.21
N TYR A 184 -8.69 25.86 -20.02
CA TYR A 184 -9.46 24.97 -20.89
C TYR A 184 -10.94 24.82 -20.49
N ALA A 185 -11.31 25.19 -19.26
CA ALA A 185 -12.72 25.25 -18.84
C ALA A 185 -13.46 26.47 -19.40
N ASP A 186 -12.76 27.55 -19.80
CA ASP A 186 -13.37 28.79 -20.29
C ASP A 186 -13.69 28.75 -21.81
N ASP A 187 -13.00 27.90 -22.58
CA ASP A 187 -13.25 27.76 -24.03
C ASP A 187 -14.36 26.74 -24.38
N GLY A 188 -15.00 26.12 -23.38
CA GLY A 188 -16.14 25.21 -23.56
C GLY A 188 -17.49 25.90 -23.79
N GLY A 189 -17.55 27.23 -23.72
CA GLY A 189 -18.79 28.01 -23.81
C GLY A 189 -19.06 28.73 -25.13
N ALA A 190 -18.14 28.69 -26.11
CA ALA A 190 -18.24 29.48 -27.34
C ALA A 190 -18.72 28.71 -28.59
N LEU A 191 -19.41 27.58 -28.41
CA LEU A 191 -20.12 26.86 -29.49
C LEU A 191 -21.54 26.46 -29.05
N MET A 192 -22.35 27.47 -28.71
CA MET A 192 -23.81 27.46 -28.93
C MET A 192 -24.23 28.73 -29.63
#